data_AF-A0A7K1ZLN5-F1
#
_entry.id   AF-A0A7K1ZLN5-F1
#
_cell.length_a   1.000
_cell.length_b   1.000
_cell.length_c   1.000
_cell.angle_alpha   90.00
_cell.angle_beta   90.00
_cell.angle_gamma   90.00
#
_symmetry.space_group_name_H-M   'P 1'
#
loop_
_entity.id
_entity.type
_entity.pdbx_description
1 polymer ?
#
loop_
_entity_poly.entity_id
_entity_poly.type
_entity_poly.pdbx_seq_one_letter_code
_entity_poly.pdbx_strand_id
1 'polypeptide(L)'
;MPQIGPYTLHTVECGRFRLDGGAMFGIIPRVLWARRMPPDDRNRISMCMRSLLLEGDGRVILIDNGAGNKHDARFKDIFALEGCTLDDSLKK
;
A
#
# COMPACT_ATOMS: atom_id res chain seq x y z
N MET A 1 1.59 -14.04 -14.86
CA MET A 1 1.46 -13.77 -13.42
C MET A 1 2.46 -14.64 -12.68
N PRO A 2 3.08 -14.15 -11.59
CA PRO A 2 3.99 -14.98 -10.81
C PRO A 2 3.24 -16.19 -10.22
N GLN A 3 3.94 -17.32 -10.11
CA GLN A 3 3.41 -18.57 -9.57
C GLN A 3 4.31 -19.04 -8.42
N ILE A 4 3.71 -19.55 -7.36
CA ILE A 4 4.42 -20.17 -6.22
C ILE A 4 3.69 -21.47 -5.89
N GLY A 5 4.32 -22.61 -6.18
CA GLY A 5 3.69 -23.92 -6.02
C GLY A 5 2.39 -24.01 -6.84
N PRO A 6 1.27 -24.42 -6.24
CA PRO A 6 -0.01 -24.55 -6.96
C PRO A 6 -0.78 -23.21 -7.09
N TYR A 7 -0.23 -22.10 -6.60
CA TYR A 7 -0.93 -20.82 -6.55
C TYR A 7 -0.49 -19.88 -7.68
N THR A 8 -1.48 -19.31 -8.37
CA THR A 8 -1.31 -18.13 -9.23
C THR A 8 -1.52 -16.88 -8.39
N LEU A 9 -0.59 -15.93 -8.49
CA LEU A 9 -0.59 -14.71 -7.67
C LEU A 9 -0.99 -13.49 -8.50
N HIS A 10 -1.95 -12.74 -7.98
CA HIS A 10 -2.43 -11.49 -8.55
C HIS A 10 -2.17 -10.37 -7.56
N THR A 11 -1.45 -9.33 -7.98
CA THR A 11 -1.29 -8.14 -7.15
C THR A 11 -2.42 -7.17 -7.44
N VAL A 12 -3.16 -6.76 -6.41
CA VAL A 12 -4.26 -5.80 -6.52
C VAL A 12 -3.84 -4.51 -5.82
N GLU A 13 -3.82 -3.39 -6.55
CA GLU A 13 -3.51 -2.09 -5.95
C GLU A 13 -4.73 -1.57 -5.19
N CYS A 14 -4.52 -1.16 -3.94
CA CYS A 14 -5.56 -0.73 -3.01
C CYS A 14 -5.31 0.71 -2.54
N GLY A 15 -4.80 1.54 -3.45
CA GLY A 15 -4.54 2.96 -3.22
C GLY A 15 -3.14 3.26 -2.65
N ARG A 16 -2.94 4.53 -2.34
CA ARG A 16 -1.69 5.09 -1.84
C ARG A 16 -1.94 5.93 -0.59
N PHE A 17 -0.88 6.07 0.20
CA PHE A 17 -0.86 6.89 1.39
C PHE A 17 0.57 7.39 1.64
N ARG A 18 0.72 8.28 2.60
CA ARG A 18 2.01 8.87 2.97
C ARG A 18 2.25 8.67 4.46
N LEU A 19 3.48 8.31 4.81
CA LEU A 19 3.94 8.16 6.20
C LEU A 19 5.21 8.95 6.43
N ASP A 20 5.45 9.39 7.67
CA ASP A 20 6.72 10.01 8.04
C ASP A 20 7.90 9.10 7.63
N GLY A 21 8.81 9.64 6.82
CA GLY A 21 9.94 8.88 6.30
C GLY A 21 10.91 8.48 7.42
N GLY A 22 11.06 9.30 8.46
CA GLY A 22 11.87 8.95 9.62
C GLY A 22 11.32 7.74 10.37
N ALA A 23 10.01 7.66 10.57
CA ALA A 23 9.35 6.52 11.18
C ALA A 23 9.52 5.24 10.35
N MET A 24 9.49 5.33 9.02
CA MET A 24 9.64 4.17 8.13
C MET A 24 11.09 3.68 8.02
N PHE A 25 12.06 4.59 8.08
CA PHE A 25 13.48 4.27 7.92
C PHE A 25 14.25 4.19 9.25
N GLY A 26 13.60 4.49 10.37
CA GLY A 26 14.16 4.38 11.72
C GLY A 26 15.47 5.15 11.89
N ILE A 27 16.55 4.43 12.22
CA ILE A 27 17.87 5.01 12.47
C ILE A 27 18.59 5.49 11.19
N ILE A 28 18.09 5.15 10.00
CA ILE A 28 18.77 5.48 8.75
C ILE A 28 18.67 7.00 8.50
N PRO A 29 19.80 7.70 8.31
CA PRO A 29 19.80 9.14 8.10
C PRO A 29 18.98 9.57 6.88
N ARG A 30 18.23 10.67 7.03
CA ARG A 30 17.40 11.27 5.96
C ARG A 30 18.14 11.48 4.66
N VAL A 31 19.39 11.93 4.73
CA VAL A 31 20.24 12.17 3.55
C VAL A 31 20.47 10.94 2.67
N LEU A 32 20.33 9.72 3.24
CA LEU A 32 20.46 8.46 2.51
C LEU A 32 19.12 8.03 1.90
N TRP A 33 18.05 7.97 2.69
CA TRP A 33 16.77 7.47 2.20
C TRP A 33 15.99 8.47 1.34
N ALA A 34 16.11 9.78 1.60
CA ALA A 34 15.36 10.81 0.87
C ALA A 34 15.72 10.90 -0.61
N ARG A 35 16.91 10.42 -1.00
CA ARG A 35 17.31 10.32 -2.41
C ARG A 35 16.48 9.31 -3.19
N ARG A 36 16.07 8.22 -2.53
CA ARG A 36 15.30 7.12 -3.15
C ARG A 36 13.80 7.27 -2.92
N MET A 37 13.41 7.80 -1.77
CA MET A 37 12.02 8.07 -1.42
C MET A 37 11.89 9.55 -1.02
N PRO A 38 11.71 10.46 -2.00
CA PRO A 38 11.58 11.89 -1.74
C PRO A 38 10.39 12.16 -0.81
N PRO A 39 10.61 12.76 0.37
CA PRO A 39 9.53 13.14 1.26
C PRO A 39 8.86 14.44 0.80
N ASP A 40 7.60 14.63 1.19
CA ASP A 40 6.89 15.91 1.06
C ASP A 40 7.32 16.94 2.15
N ASP A 41 6.69 18.11 2.13
CA ASP A 41 6.95 19.20 3.09
C ASP A 41 6.68 18.82 4.55
N ARG A 42 5.88 17.77 4.80
CA ARG A 42 5.59 17.21 6.12
C ARG A 42 6.49 16.02 6.46
N ASN A 43 7.59 15.85 5.72
CA ASN A 43 8.54 14.74 5.84
C ASN A 43 7.96 13.35 5.50
N ARG A 44 6.84 13.28 4.77
CA ARG A 44 6.16 12.02 4.48
C ARG A 44 6.55 11.45 3.11
N ILE A 45 6.79 10.14 3.05
CA ILE A 45 7.10 9.40 1.83
C ILE A 45 5.85 8.69 1.29
N SER A 46 5.73 8.61 -0.04
CA SER A 46 4.63 7.90 -0.69
C SER A 46 4.79 6.38 -0.57
N MET A 47 3.71 5.71 -0.16
CA MET A 47 3.58 4.27 -0.01
C MET A 47 2.39 3.77 -0.83
N CYS A 48 2.51 2.56 -1.37
CA CYS A 48 1.43 1.90 -2.11
C CYS A 48 0.90 0.72 -1.28
N MET A 49 -0.42 0.66 -1.13
CA MET A 49 -1.08 -0.51 -0.55
C MET A 49 -1.36 -1.49 -1.67
N ARG A 50 -0.89 -2.73 -1.51
CA ARG A 50 -1.17 -3.81 -2.45
C ARG A 50 -1.65 -5.03 -1.69
N SER A 51 -2.81 -5.53 -2.06
CA SER A 51 -3.28 -6.84 -1.65
C SER A 51 -2.76 -7.91 -2.60
N LEU A 52 -2.66 -9.14 -2.10
CA LEU A 52 -2.29 -10.30 -2.91
C LEU A 52 -3.49 -11.26 -2.96
N LEU A 53 -3.95 -11.57 -4.16
CA LEU A 53 -4.99 -12.55 -4.41
C LEU A 53 -4.34 -13.82 -4.96
N LEU A 54 -4.54 -14.93 -4.27
CA LEU A 54 -4.03 -16.24 -4.65
C LEU A 54 -5.18 -17.11 -5.13
N GLU A 55 -5.00 -17.72 -6.28
CA GLU A 55 -5.92 -18.70 -6.85
C GLU A 55 -5.17 -20.03 -7.04
N GLY A 56 -5.67 -21.10 -6.42
CA GLY A 56 -5.04 -22.42 -6.46
C GLY A 56 -5.69 -23.40 -5.48
N ASP A 57 -5.53 -24.70 -5.70
CA ASP A 57 -6.06 -25.78 -4.84
C ASP A 57 -7.57 -25.66 -4.53
N GLY A 58 -8.36 -25.14 -5.49
CA GLY A 58 -9.80 -24.90 -5.31
C GLY A 58 -10.13 -23.79 -4.30
N ARG A 59 -9.17 -22.94 -3.96
CA ARG A 59 -9.33 -21.81 -3.04
C ARG A 59 -9.00 -20.49 -3.72
N VAL A 60 -9.68 -19.45 -3.24
CA VAL A 60 -9.38 -18.05 -3.53
C VAL A 60 -9.03 -17.40 -2.21
N ILE A 61 -7.80 -16.94 -2.06
CA ILE A 61 -7.25 -16.41 -0.80
C ILE A 61 -6.82 -14.98 -1.02
N LEU A 62 -7.37 -14.06 -0.23
CA LEU A 62 -6.96 -12.66 -0.24
C LEU A 62 -6.08 -12.36 0.98
N ILE A 63 -4.94 -11.74 0.74
CA ILE A 63 -4.02 -11.24 1.76
C ILE A 63 -4.11 -9.71 1.76
N ASP A 64 -4.44 -9.16 2.93
CA ASP A 64 -4.73 -7.74 3.20
C ASP A 64 -5.90 -7.16 2.38
N ASN A 65 -6.45 -6.02 2.84
CA ASN A 65 -7.59 -5.36 2.21
C ASN A 65 -7.42 -3.84 2.03
N GLY A 66 -6.18 -3.33 2.13
CA GLY A 66 -5.89 -1.90 2.06
C GLY A 66 -6.54 -1.11 3.19
N ALA A 67 -6.73 0.19 2.97
CA ALA A 67 -7.29 1.09 3.99
C ALA A 67 -8.84 1.10 4.01
N GLY A 68 -9.48 0.78 2.89
CA GLY A 68 -10.94 0.91 2.75
C GLY A 68 -11.38 2.38 2.76
N ASN A 69 -12.59 2.65 3.26
CA ASN A 69 -13.23 3.97 3.14
C ASN A 69 -13.75 4.56 4.48
N LYS A 70 -13.44 3.93 5.61
CA LYS A 70 -14.00 4.28 6.93
C LYS A 70 -13.19 5.34 7.69
N HIS A 71 -12.50 6.23 6.98
CA HIS A 71 -11.59 7.22 7.55
C HIS A 71 -12.23 8.60 7.63
N ASP A 72 -11.99 9.30 8.73
CA ASP A 72 -12.39 10.70 8.91
C ASP A 72 -11.46 11.67 8.14
N ALA A 73 -11.80 12.95 8.14
CA ALA A 73 -11.02 13.98 7.45
C ALA A 73 -9.60 14.12 8.03
N ARG A 74 -9.46 13.95 9.35
CA ARG A 74 -8.17 14.06 10.03
C ARG A 74 -7.22 12.95 9.60
N PHE A 75 -7.69 11.70 9.55
CA PHE A 75 -6.91 10.55 9.10
C PHE A 75 -6.48 10.74 7.65
N LYS A 76 -7.41 11.18 6.78
CA LYS A 76 -7.11 11.46 5.37
C LYS A 76 -6.06 12.56 5.21
N ASP A 77 -6.09 13.62 6.03
CA ASP A 77 -5.06 14.67 6.01
C ASP A 77 -3.69 14.15 6.47
N ILE A 78 -3.64 13.44 7.59
CA ILE A 78 -2.40 12.91 8.17
C ILE A 78 -1.69 12.00 7.18
N PHE A 79 -2.44 11.06 6.59
CA PHE A 79 -1.89 10.03 5.73
C PHE A 79 -1.98 10.34 4.24
N ALA A 80 -2.53 11.49 3.84
CA ALA A 80 -2.73 11.86 2.44
C ALA A 80 -3.24 10.67 1.60
N LEU A 81 -4.37 10.10 2.02
CA LEU A 81 -4.95 8.93 1.35
C LEU A 81 -5.37 9.30 -0.08
N GLU A 82 -4.90 8.53 -1.05
CA GLU A 82 -5.11 8.74 -2.49
C GLU A 82 -5.45 7.42 -3.19
N GLY A 83 -6.16 7.48 -4.33
CA GLY A 83 -6.42 6.32 -5.18
C GLY A 83 -7.70 5.55 -4.84
N CYS A 84 -7.67 4.23 -5.08
CA CYS A 84 -8.85 3.36 -5.09
C CYS A 84 -8.86 2.37 -3.90
N THR A 85 -10.06 1.94 -3.50
CA THR A 85 -10.21 0.86 -2.51
C THR A 85 -10.02 -0.52 -3.16
N LEU A 86 -9.93 -1.58 -2.35
CA LEU A 86 -9.92 -2.95 -2.87
C LEU A 86 -11.16 -3.24 -3.71
N ASP A 87 -12.34 -2.84 -3.23
CA ASP A 87 -13.61 -3.01 -3.96
C ASP A 87 -13.60 -2.34 -5.32
N ASP A 88 -13.03 -1.14 -5.42
CA ASP A 88 -12.90 -0.41 -6.68
C ASP A 88 -11.96 -1.11 -7.66
N SER A 89 -10.93 -1.79 -7.13
CA SER A 89 -9.95 -2.50 -7.94
C SER A 89 -10.43 -3.86 -8.43
N LEU A 90 -11.24 -4.58 -7.64
CA LEU A 90 -11.79 -5.89 -8.01
C LEU A 90 -12.99 -5.82 -8.97
N LYS A 91 -13.62 -4.65 -9.12
CA LYS A 91 -14.73 -4.42 -10.06
C LYS A 91 -14.28 -4.12 -11.49
N LYS A 92 -12.98 -3.97 -11.72
CA LYS A 92 -12.39 -3.70 -13.04
C LYS A 92 -12.07 -5.01 -13.75
#